data_AF-A0A8C4F8M5-F1
#
_entry.id   AF-A0A8C4F8M5-F1
#
_cell.length_a   1.000
_cell.length_b   1.000
_cell.length_c   1.000
_cell.angle_alpha   90.00
_cell.angle_beta   90.00
_cell.angle_gamma   90.00
#
_symmetry.space_group_name_H-M   'P 1'
#
loop_
_entity.id
_entity.type
_entity.pdbx_description
1 polymer ?
#
loop_
_entity_poly.entity_id
_entity_poly.type
_entity_poly.pdbx_seq_one_letter_code
_entity_poly.pdbx_strand_id
1 'polypeptide(L)'
;STVEKTSDNKSIYLLESIEVVNNNGSLDTRGKVLRVLVSVGKFILLLGFLYMFICSLDILSSAFQLVGGKAAGDIFQDNSVLANPLAGLVIGVLVTLLVQSSSTSSSIVVSMVSSGLLTVQLAVPIIMGTNIGTSVTNTLVAMTQAGDRRTFRRAFAGATVHDFFNWLSVLVLLPLEVASGYLYEVTKLIIDSFNIQSGEAPELLNVITDPLTESIIQLDESVISGIAIGDPEARNKSLIKKWCHTFTNTTLMNVTVPGPENCTSPSLCWVDGNYTFTLKNISETYNIQKCKHAFVNVNLPDLAIGLILLALSLLVLCSCLVLIVKLLNSMLKGQVAAVIKKILNTDFPFPFGWVTGYIAILVGAGMTFIVQSSSVFTSAITPLVGIGVISIERAYPLSLGSNIGTTTTAILAAMASPGDTLADALQIALVHFLFNISGILLWYPIPFTRIPIRLAKGLGDITASYRWFAAVYIICCFFILPLLVFSLSLAGWQVLVGVGAPLVLMVIIIIVINVLQKRRPGCLPAALRSWDFLPLWAHSLAPWDKVVAVMTAKCCCCCKCCQVAADNQEHGEKESVEQNKKAHTEVYDNPAMSAEKEVENEIKIELKILKMTRL
;
A
#
# COMPACT_ATOMS: atom_id res chain seq x y z
N SER A 1 -40.87 -9.16 12.95
CA SER A 1 -39.74 -8.98 13.87
C SER A 1 -39.20 -10.35 14.22
N THR A 2 -37.87 -10.57 14.16
CA THR A 2 -37.17 -11.84 14.44
C THR A 2 -37.37 -13.00 13.44
N VAL A 3 -37.00 -12.81 12.17
CA VAL A 3 -36.40 -13.88 11.32
C VAL A 3 -35.58 -13.21 10.20
N GLU A 4 -34.45 -12.56 10.51
CA GLU A 4 -33.52 -12.08 9.45
C GLU A 4 -32.10 -11.70 9.94
N LYS A 5 -31.59 -12.33 11.00
CA LYS A 5 -30.25 -12.02 11.56
C LYS A 5 -29.37 -13.22 11.88
N THR A 6 -29.60 -14.36 11.23
CA THR A 6 -28.91 -15.63 11.57
C THR A 6 -27.96 -16.19 10.51
N SER A 7 -27.74 -15.50 9.38
CA SER A 7 -26.80 -15.97 8.35
C SER A 7 -25.38 -15.39 8.51
N ASP A 8 -25.25 -14.08 8.75
CA ASP A 8 -23.93 -13.41 8.82
C ASP A 8 -23.09 -13.77 10.05
N ASN A 9 -23.72 -14.31 11.10
CA ASN A 9 -23.02 -14.66 12.34
C ASN A 9 -22.41 -16.07 12.33
N LYS A 10 -22.82 -16.97 11.43
CA LYS A 10 -22.37 -18.37 11.48
C LYS A 10 -20.89 -18.55 11.12
N SER A 11 -20.39 -17.79 10.16
CA SER A 11 -18.96 -17.81 9.80
C SER A 11 -18.08 -17.14 10.86
N ILE A 12 -18.62 -16.15 11.58
CA ILE A 12 -17.93 -15.44 12.67
C ILE A 12 -17.80 -16.36 13.90
N TYR A 13 -18.87 -17.07 14.28
CA TYR A 13 -18.84 -18.02 15.40
C TYR A 13 -17.96 -19.24 15.13
N LEU A 14 -17.85 -19.70 13.88
CA LEU A 14 -16.92 -20.77 13.50
C LEU A 14 -15.45 -20.35 13.71
N LEU A 15 -15.10 -19.10 13.41
CA LEU A 15 -13.75 -18.56 13.61
C LEU A 15 -13.42 -18.30 15.08
N GLU A 16 -14.37 -17.82 15.88
CA GLU A 16 -14.21 -17.63 17.34
C GLU A 16 -14.10 -18.95 18.10
N SER A 17 -14.88 -19.97 17.71
CA SER A 17 -14.81 -21.32 18.31
C SER A 17 -13.45 -21.99 18.08
N ILE A 18 -12.73 -21.58 17.03
CA ILE A 18 -11.40 -22.08 16.67
C ILE A 18 -10.29 -21.38 17.48
N GLU A 19 -10.50 -20.15 17.96
CA GLU A 19 -9.48 -19.40 18.73
C GLU A 19 -9.28 -19.97 20.14
N VAL A 20 -10.31 -20.60 20.73
CA VAL A 20 -10.29 -21.21 22.07
C VAL A 20 -9.40 -22.46 22.16
N VAL A 21 -9.15 -23.18 21.06
CA VAL A 21 -8.37 -24.43 21.07
C VAL A 21 -6.86 -24.19 21.18
N ASN A 22 -6.38 -22.97 20.94
CA ASN A 22 -4.95 -22.72 20.76
C ASN A 22 -4.14 -22.55 22.06
N ASN A 23 -4.78 -22.50 23.24
CA ASN A 23 -4.16 -21.94 24.45
C ASN A 23 -3.82 -22.90 25.61
N ASN A 24 -4.01 -24.22 25.49
CA ASN A 24 -3.69 -25.15 26.61
C ASN A 24 -2.50 -26.09 26.34
N GLY A 25 -1.64 -26.20 27.36
CA GLY A 25 -0.47 -27.08 27.44
C GLY A 25 -0.82 -28.58 27.39
N SER A 26 0.19 -29.37 26.99
CA SER A 26 0.19 -30.83 26.78
C SER A 26 -1.11 -31.40 26.19
N LEU A 27 -1.33 -31.15 24.89
CA LEU A 27 -2.46 -31.73 24.15
C LEU A 27 -2.32 -33.26 24.00
N ASP A 28 -3.40 -33.95 24.35
CA ASP A 28 -3.66 -35.34 24.00
C ASP A 28 -3.56 -35.58 22.47
N THR A 29 -3.34 -36.82 22.05
CA THR A 29 -3.15 -37.20 20.63
C THR A 29 -4.31 -36.70 19.76
N ARG A 30 -5.55 -36.72 20.27
CA ARG A 30 -6.72 -36.15 19.60
C ARG A 30 -6.64 -34.63 19.44
N GLY A 31 -6.12 -33.92 20.44
CA GLY A 31 -5.92 -32.47 20.39
C GLY A 31 -4.85 -32.05 19.38
N LYS A 32 -3.78 -32.84 19.24
CA LYS A 32 -2.75 -32.63 18.20
C LYS A 32 -3.32 -32.82 16.79
N VAL A 33 -4.10 -33.87 16.57
CA VAL A 33 -4.76 -34.13 15.27
C VAL A 33 -5.76 -33.02 14.93
N LEU A 34 -6.59 -32.60 15.89
CA LEU A 34 -7.54 -31.50 15.68
C LEU A 34 -6.84 -30.18 15.31
N ARG A 35 -5.71 -29.87 15.96
CA ARG A 35 -4.90 -28.69 15.63
C ARG A 35 -4.37 -28.75 14.20
N VAL A 36 -3.87 -29.90 13.75
CA VAL A 36 -3.39 -30.10 12.37
C VAL A 36 -4.55 -29.94 11.38
N LEU A 37 -5.70 -30.56 11.63
CA LEU A 37 -6.88 -30.44 10.77
C LEU A 37 -7.38 -29.01 10.66
N VAL A 38 -7.45 -28.28 11.78
CA VAL A 38 -7.80 -26.86 11.80
C VAL A 38 -6.78 -26.05 11.00
N SER A 39 -5.48 -26.33 11.15
CA SER A 39 -4.43 -25.64 10.38
C SER A 39 -4.53 -25.90 8.88
N VAL A 40 -4.81 -27.14 8.48
CA VAL A 40 -5.05 -27.52 7.07
C VAL A 40 -6.31 -26.86 6.54
N GLY A 41 -7.40 -26.84 7.31
CA GLY A 41 -8.64 -26.16 6.95
C GLY A 41 -8.45 -24.65 6.76
N LYS A 42 -7.69 -23.99 7.66
CA LYS A 42 -7.31 -22.57 7.50
C LYS A 42 -6.47 -22.36 6.24
N PHE A 43 -5.54 -23.27 5.93
CA PHE A 43 -4.73 -23.16 4.72
C PHE A 43 -5.57 -23.30 3.43
N ILE A 44 -6.51 -24.26 3.38
CA ILE A 44 -7.43 -24.42 2.25
C ILE A 44 -8.32 -23.18 2.11
N LEU A 45 -8.85 -22.66 3.22
CA LEU A 45 -9.67 -21.45 3.22
C LEU A 45 -8.88 -20.23 2.73
N LEU A 46 -7.59 -20.13 3.08
CA LEU A 46 -6.69 -19.08 2.59
C LEU A 46 -6.53 -19.16 1.07
N LEU A 47 -6.29 -20.36 0.51
CA LEU A 47 -6.23 -20.56 -0.93
C LEU A 47 -7.55 -20.21 -1.63
N GLY A 48 -8.68 -20.56 -1.02
CA GLY A 48 -10.01 -20.22 -1.53
C GLY A 48 -10.26 -18.70 -1.57
N PHE A 49 -9.88 -17.97 -0.51
CA PHE A 49 -9.99 -16.51 -0.53
C PHE A 49 -9.00 -15.85 -1.50
N LEU A 50 -7.80 -16.42 -1.66
CA LEU A 50 -6.84 -15.94 -2.66
C LEU A 50 -7.38 -16.13 -4.08
N TYR A 51 -8.01 -17.28 -4.38
CA TYR A 51 -8.68 -17.51 -5.66
C TYR A 51 -9.79 -16.48 -5.93
N MET A 52 -10.68 -16.27 -4.95
CA MET A 52 -11.75 -15.26 -5.06
C MET A 52 -11.19 -13.84 -5.22
N PHE A 53 -10.09 -13.53 -4.54
CA PHE A 53 -9.40 -12.25 -4.68
C PHE A 53 -8.90 -12.04 -6.11
N ILE A 54 -8.21 -13.03 -6.69
CA ILE A 54 -7.70 -12.96 -8.08
C ILE A 54 -8.86 -12.80 -9.07
N CYS A 55 -9.94 -13.59 -8.93
CA CYS A 55 -11.12 -13.43 -9.80
C CYS A 55 -11.76 -12.05 -9.67
N SER A 56 -11.77 -11.46 -8.47
CA SER A 56 -12.31 -10.11 -8.28
C SER A 56 -11.49 -9.03 -8.99
N LEU A 57 -10.17 -9.24 -9.18
CA LEU A 57 -9.31 -8.31 -9.92
C LEU A 57 -9.61 -8.31 -11.42
N ASP A 58 -9.89 -9.48 -11.98
CA ASP A 58 -10.24 -9.64 -13.39
C ASP A 58 -11.62 -9.02 -13.69
N ILE A 59 -12.62 -9.31 -12.85
CA ILE A 59 -13.94 -8.64 -12.92
C ILE A 59 -13.81 -7.12 -12.75
N LEU A 60 -12.93 -6.66 -11.86
CA LEU A 60 -12.65 -5.24 -11.67
C LEU A 60 -12.00 -4.61 -12.91
N SER A 61 -11.09 -5.31 -13.59
CA SER A 61 -10.51 -4.89 -14.87
C SER A 61 -11.59 -4.70 -15.93
N SER A 62 -12.47 -5.70 -16.10
CA SER A 62 -13.62 -5.63 -17.02
C SER A 62 -14.57 -4.48 -16.66
N ALA A 63 -14.82 -4.27 -15.37
CA ALA A 63 -15.65 -3.16 -14.90
C ALA A 63 -15.04 -1.79 -15.23
N PHE A 64 -13.73 -1.64 -15.07
CA PHE A 64 -13.00 -0.44 -15.47
C PHE A 64 -13.09 -0.21 -16.97
N GLN A 65 -12.91 -1.24 -17.81
CA GLN A 65 -13.09 -1.11 -19.26
C GLN A 65 -14.51 -0.66 -19.63
N LEU A 66 -15.55 -1.11 -18.91
CA LEU A 66 -16.93 -0.67 -19.13
C LEU A 66 -17.21 0.77 -18.69
N VAL A 67 -16.68 1.18 -17.54
CA VAL A 67 -16.89 2.53 -16.99
C VAL A 67 -16.07 3.56 -17.76
N GLY A 68 -14.83 3.22 -18.09
CA GLY A 68 -13.84 4.13 -18.62
C GLY A 68 -13.54 3.93 -20.11
N GLY A 69 -13.82 2.79 -20.75
CA GLY A 69 -13.34 2.51 -22.11
C GLY A 69 -13.76 3.55 -23.17
N LYS A 70 -14.97 4.13 -23.03
CA LYS A 70 -15.43 5.22 -23.92
C LYS A 70 -14.95 6.61 -23.51
N ALA A 71 -14.76 6.84 -22.21
CA ALA A 71 -14.33 8.14 -21.66
C ALA A 71 -12.81 8.30 -21.58
N ALA A 72 -12.05 7.21 -21.51
CA ALA A 72 -10.60 7.17 -21.45
C ALA A 72 -10.00 7.79 -22.70
N GLY A 73 -10.54 7.46 -23.88
CA GLY A 73 -10.12 8.07 -25.14
C GLY A 73 -10.19 9.60 -25.13
N ASP A 74 -11.16 10.18 -24.42
CA ASP A 74 -11.34 11.63 -24.33
C ASP A 74 -10.56 12.23 -23.13
N ILE A 75 -10.44 11.52 -22.01
CA ILE A 75 -9.70 11.96 -20.80
C ILE A 75 -8.18 11.99 -21.03
N PHE A 76 -7.64 11.09 -21.85
CA PHE A 76 -6.21 11.03 -22.21
C PHE A 76 -5.78 12.07 -23.23
N GLN A 77 -6.71 12.71 -23.94
CA GLN A 77 -6.38 13.75 -24.91
C GLN A 77 -6.30 15.15 -24.28
N ASP A 78 -6.99 15.41 -23.15
CA ASP A 78 -7.19 16.80 -22.67
C ASP A 78 -6.79 17.14 -21.21
N ASN A 79 -6.38 16.18 -20.37
CA ASN A 79 -6.19 16.48 -18.93
C ASN A 79 -4.72 16.69 -18.51
N SER A 80 -4.31 17.95 -18.47
CA SER A 80 -3.06 18.45 -17.84
C SER A 80 -2.89 18.01 -16.37
N VAL A 81 -3.98 17.65 -15.69
CA VAL A 81 -3.99 17.20 -14.30
C VAL A 81 -3.36 15.81 -14.13
N LEU A 82 -3.68 14.86 -15.01
CA LEU A 82 -3.12 13.50 -14.93
C LEU A 82 -1.66 13.45 -15.36
N ALA A 83 -1.25 14.32 -16.30
CA ALA A 83 0.14 14.47 -16.71
C ALA A 83 1.07 14.95 -15.60
N ASN A 84 0.54 15.50 -14.49
CA ASN A 84 1.36 15.97 -13.38
C ASN A 84 1.75 14.80 -12.44
N PRO A 85 3.04 14.42 -12.35
CA PRO A 85 3.48 13.28 -11.56
C PRO A 85 3.20 13.44 -10.06
N LEU A 86 3.15 14.67 -9.53
CA LEU A 86 2.80 14.90 -8.13
C LEU A 86 1.31 14.72 -7.87
N ALA A 87 0.45 15.03 -8.85
CA ALA A 87 -0.97 14.73 -8.76
C ALA A 87 -1.18 13.21 -8.71
N GLY A 88 -0.48 12.46 -9.58
CA GLY A 88 -0.45 11.00 -9.55
C GLY A 88 -0.02 10.45 -8.19
N LEU A 89 1.10 10.96 -7.63
CA LEU A 89 1.56 10.58 -6.29
C LEU A 89 0.47 10.77 -5.23
N VAL A 90 -0.16 11.94 -5.18
CA VAL A 90 -1.19 12.22 -4.17
C VAL A 90 -2.43 11.35 -4.37
N ILE A 91 -2.86 11.12 -5.61
CA ILE A 91 -3.95 10.18 -5.91
C ILE A 91 -3.63 8.80 -5.32
N GLY A 92 -2.40 8.30 -5.51
CA GLY A 92 -1.96 7.03 -4.93
C GLY A 92 -2.04 7.01 -3.40
N VAL A 93 -1.57 8.08 -2.73
CA VAL A 93 -1.69 8.22 -1.27
C VAL A 93 -3.15 8.15 -0.86
N LEU A 94 -4.01 9.01 -1.42
CA LEU A 94 -5.42 9.11 -1.05
C LEU A 94 -6.20 7.82 -1.30
N VAL A 95 -5.96 7.15 -2.44
CA VAL A 95 -6.58 5.86 -2.75
C VAL A 95 -6.22 4.83 -1.69
N THR A 96 -4.94 4.74 -1.29
CA THR A 96 -4.54 3.83 -0.21
C THR A 96 -5.06 4.24 1.16
N LEU A 97 -5.24 5.53 1.44
CA LEU A 97 -5.87 5.96 2.69
C LEU A 97 -7.34 5.58 2.78
N LEU A 98 -8.07 5.68 1.67
CA LEU A 98 -9.48 5.30 1.62
C LEU A 98 -9.65 3.79 1.70
N VAL A 99 -8.84 3.06 0.95
CA VAL A 99 -8.90 1.59 0.87
C VAL A 99 -8.22 0.92 2.08
N GLN A 100 -7.31 1.60 2.76
CA GLN A 100 -6.49 1.10 3.88
C GLN A 100 -5.61 -0.12 3.55
N SER A 101 -5.40 -0.40 2.26
CA SER A 101 -4.59 -1.52 1.76
C SER A 101 -3.85 -1.12 0.50
N SER A 102 -2.52 -1.03 0.56
CA SER A 102 -1.71 -0.75 -0.63
C SER A 102 -1.64 -1.91 -1.60
N SER A 103 -1.72 -3.16 -1.13
CA SER A 103 -1.82 -4.33 -2.01
C SER A 103 -3.05 -4.17 -2.90
N THR A 104 -4.19 -3.81 -2.31
CA THR A 104 -5.42 -3.53 -3.06
C THR A 104 -5.27 -2.32 -3.96
N SER A 105 -4.74 -1.19 -3.44
CA SER A 105 -4.58 0.02 -4.26
C SER A 105 -3.65 -0.20 -5.45
N SER A 106 -2.54 -0.90 -5.26
CA SER A 106 -1.61 -1.22 -6.35
C SER A 106 -2.24 -2.19 -7.35
N SER A 107 -2.98 -3.21 -6.92
CA SER A 107 -3.74 -4.07 -7.83
C SER A 107 -4.81 -3.31 -8.62
N ILE A 108 -5.51 -2.34 -8.00
CA ILE A 108 -6.44 -1.45 -8.71
C ILE A 108 -5.71 -0.68 -9.83
N VAL A 109 -4.54 -0.11 -9.52
CA VAL A 109 -3.72 0.62 -10.51
C VAL A 109 -3.23 -0.30 -11.62
N VAL A 110 -2.79 -1.52 -11.30
CA VAL A 110 -2.40 -2.54 -12.28
C VAL A 110 -3.58 -2.89 -13.19
N SER A 111 -4.78 -3.12 -12.63
CA SER A 111 -6.01 -3.36 -13.41
C SER A 111 -6.41 -2.16 -14.27
N MET A 112 -6.19 -0.93 -13.82
CA MET A 112 -6.41 0.28 -14.62
C MET A 112 -5.44 0.38 -15.81
N VAL A 113 -4.18 -0.02 -15.63
CA VAL A 113 -3.20 -0.09 -16.73
C VAL A 113 -3.57 -1.20 -17.71
N SER A 114 -3.90 -2.38 -17.19
CA SER A 114 -4.37 -3.55 -17.94
C SER A 114 -5.63 -3.27 -18.78
N SER A 115 -6.50 -2.38 -18.31
CA SER A 115 -7.72 -1.97 -19.03
C SER A 115 -7.51 -0.84 -20.04
N GLY A 116 -6.27 -0.37 -20.21
CA GLY A 116 -5.96 0.78 -21.07
C GLY A 116 -6.47 2.13 -20.51
N LEU A 117 -6.98 2.15 -19.27
CA LEU A 117 -7.43 3.35 -18.59
C LEU A 117 -6.30 4.17 -17.99
N LEU A 118 -5.08 3.66 -17.91
CA LEU A 118 -3.90 4.43 -17.46
C LEU A 118 -2.70 3.94 -18.25
N THR A 119 -1.87 4.86 -18.74
CA THR A 119 -0.57 4.47 -19.28
C THR A 119 0.41 4.17 -18.13
N VAL A 120 1.41 3.35 -18.40
CA VAL A 120 2.43 2.98 -17.39
C VAL A 120 3.11 4.23 -16.81
N GLN A 121 3.42 5.23 -17.63
CA GLN A 121 4.07 6.48 -17.19
C GLN A 121 3.21 7.25 -16.18
N LEU A 122 1.89 7.29 -16.38
CA LEU A 122 0.96 7.94 -15.46
C LEU A 122 0.75 7.12 -14.19
N ALA A 123 0.86 5.80 -14.28
CA ALA A 123 0.72 4.89 -13.16
C ALA A 123 1.96 4.86 -12.22
N VAL A 124 3.17 5.14 -12.72
CA VAL A 124 4.41 5.09 -11.94
C VAL A 124 4.33 5.97 -10.67
N PRO A 125 3.98 7.27 -10.73
CA PRO A 125 3.86 8.09 -9.53
C PRO A 125 2.71 7.64 -8.62
N ILE A 126 1.61 7.13 -9.18
CA ILE A 126 0.48 6.60 -8.40
C ILE A 126 0.94 5.44 -7.54
N ILE A 127 1.68 4.48 -8.11
CA ILE A 127 2.25 3.34 -7.37
C ILE A 127 3.17 3.82 -6.23
N MET A 128 4.05 4.80 -6.48
CA MET A 128 4.87 5.40 -5.40
C MET A 128 4.00 5.94 -4.25
N GLY A 129 2.88 6.58 -4.60
CA GLY A 129 1.91 7.11 -3.63
C GLY A 129 1.22 6.02 -2.82
N THR A 130 0.87 4.90 -3.45
CA THR A 130 0.25 3.77 -2.75
C THR A 130 1.15 3.19 -1.64
N ASN A 131 2.47 3.28 -1.80
CA ASN A 131 3.42 2.83 -0.79
C ASN A 131 3.47 3.77 0.41
N ILE A 132 3.40 5.09 0.20
CA ILE A 132 3.30 6.05 1.31
C ILE A 132 2.03 5.79 2.14
N GLY A 133 0.88 5.59 1.48
CA GLY A 133 -0.41 5.44 2.16
C GLY A 133 -0.51 4.26 3.14
N THR A 134 0.30 3.20 2.97
CA THR A 134 0.33 2.03 3.88
C THR A 134 0.56 2.36 5.34
N SER A 135 1.24 3.48 5.61
CA SER A 135 1.80 3.77 6.92
C SER A 135 0.73 4.25 7.92
N VAL A 136 -0.43 4.70 7.44
CA VAL A 136 -1.51 5.20 8.30
C VAL A 136 -2.06 4.12 9.21
N THR A 137 -2.35 2.94 8.69
CA THR A 137 -2.91 1.85 9.49
C THR A 137 -1.99 1.51 10.67
N ASN A 138 -0.68 1.48 10.42
CA ASN A 138 0.30 1.15 11.44
C ASN A 138 0.42 2.25 12.52
N THR A 139 0.39 3.52 12.11
CA THR A 139 0.40 4.65 13.06
C THR A 139 -0.88 4.72 13.90
N LEU A 140 -2.05 4.38 13.34
CA LEU A 140 -3.29 4.23 14.10
C LEU A 140 -3.20 3.09 15.12
N VAL A 141 -2.57 1.98 14.78
CA VAL A 141 -2.33 0.88 15.73
C VAL A 141 -1.38 1.31 16.85
N ALA A 142 -0.34 2.10 16.57
CA ALA A 142 0.52 2.66 17.61
C ALA A 142 -0.27 3.54 18.60
N MET A 143 -1.27 4.30 18.13
CA MET A 143 -2.14 5.12 18.99
C MET A 143 -2.93 4.30 20.01
N THR A 144 -3.24 3.04 19.73
CA THR A 144 -3.93 2.16 20.71
C THR A 144 -3.08 1.87 21.94
N GLN A 145 -1.75 1.97 21.81
CA GLN A 145 -0.79 1.82 22.91
C GLN A 145 -0.41 3.14 23.54
N ALA A 146 -1.14 4.21 23.25
CA ALA A 146 -0.87 5.50 23.85
C ALA A 146 -0.81 5.38 25.37
N GLY A 147 -1.70 4.62 26.02
CA GLY A 147 -1.82 4.47 27.49
C GLY A 147 -0.53 4.67 28.30
N ASP A 148 0.50 3.87 28.02
CA ASP A 148 1.82 4.00 28.66
C ASP A 148 2.82 4.78 27.78
N ARG A 149 3.53 5.77 28.35
CA ARG A 149 4.46 6.64 27.61
C ARG A 149 5.63 5.87 27.01
N ARG A 150 6.21 4.91 27.74
CA ARG A 150 7.40 4.16 27.26
C ARG A 150 7.03 3.22 26.12
N THR A 151 5.90 2.54 26.26
CA THR A 151 5.31 1.66 25.24
C THR A 151 4.93 2.48 24.00
N PHE A 152 4.25 3.60 24.19
CA PHE A 152 3.85 4.48 23.08
C PHE A 152 5.04 5.04 22.31
N ARG A 153 6.08 5.52 23.01
CA ARG A 153 7.34 6.01 22.41
C ARG A 153 7.91 5.01 21.40
N ARG A 154 7.99 3.75 21.81
CA ARG A 154 8.56 2.66 21.01
C ARG A 154 7.61 2.19 19.92
N ALA A 155 6.33 2.04 20.22
CA ALA A 155 5.31 1.66 19.26
C ALA A 155 5.21 2.69 18.12
N PHE A 156 5.18 3.98 18.45
CA PHE A 156 5.11 5.05 17.46
C PHE A 156 6.37 5.13 16.60
N ALA A 157 7.56 4.95 17.20
CA ALA A 157 8.80 4.82 16.43
C ALA A 157 8.80 3.57 15.54
N GLY A 158 8.31 2.43 16.03
CA GLY A 158 8.15 1.20 15.25
C GLY A 158 7.18 1.37 14.08
N ALA A 159 6.13 2.16 14.25
CA ALA A 159 5.18 2.46 13.18
C ALA A 159 5.74 3.41 12.12
N THR A 160 6.41 4.47 12.57
CA THR A 160 6.89 5.56 11.69
C THR A 160 8.22 5.26 11.00
N VAL A 161 8.98 4.24 11.44
CA VAL A 161 10.21 3.85 10.73
C VAL A 161 9.95 3.39 9.29
N HIS A 162 8.81 2.74 9.08
CA HIS A 162 8.32 2.35 7.77
C HIS A 162 7.90 3.58 6.95
N ASP A 163 7.19 4.52 7.58
CA ASP A 163 6.72 5.77 6.98
C ASP A 163 7.88 6.63 6.46
N PHE A 164 8.89 6.87 7.32
CA PHE A 164 10.08 7.63 6.95
C PHE A 164 10.83 6.99 5.78
N PHE A 165 10.90 5.66 5.71
CA PHE A 165 11.51 4.98 4.58
C PHE A 165 10.78 5.28 3.26
N ASN A 166 9.45 5.18 3.25
CA ASN A 166 8.65 5.43 2.05
C ASN A 166 8.75 6.89 1.60
N TRP A 167 8.57 7.84 2.52
CA TRP A 167 8.71 9.27 2.20
C TRP A 167 10.10 9.62 1.69
N LEU A 168 11.16 9.18 2.37
CA LEU A 168 12.53 9.46 1.95
C LEU A 168 12.86 8.81 0.59
N SER A 169 12.32 7.63 0.31
CA SER A 169 12.49 6.96 -0.99
C SER A 169 11.78 7.74 -2.10
N VAL A 170 10.53 8.18 -1.90
CA VAL A 170 9.81 9.00 -2.89
C VAL A 170 10.49 10.35 -3.11
N LEU A 171 10.99 11.01 -2.05
CA LEU A 171 11.69 12.29 -2.17
C LEU A 171 12.94 12.23 -3.06
N VAL A 172 13.56 11.06 -3.19
CA VAL A 172 14.73 10.84 -4.06
C VAL A 172 14.31 10.27 -5.42
N LEU A 173 13.50 9.22 -5.42
CA LEU A 173 13.18 8.44 -6.62
C LEU A 173 12.15 9.12 -7.52
N LEU A 174 11.21 9.92 -6.99
CA LEU A 174 10.25 10.62 -7.84
C LEU A 174 10.90 11.73 -8.69
N PRO A 175 11.74 12.64 -8.14
CA PRO A 175 12.47 13.59 -8.97
C PRO A 175 13.39 12.90 -9.99
N LEU A 176 14.01 11.79 -9.60
CA LEU A 176 14.83 10.99 -10.51
C LEU A 176 13.99 10.42 -11.65
N GLU A 177 12.82 9.86 -11.35
CA GLU A 177 11.87 9.34 -12.35
C GLU A 177 11.41 10.44 -13.30
N VAL A 178 11.06 11.62 -12.79
CA VAL A 178 10.63 12.75 -13.63
C VAL A 178 11.77 13.27 -14.52
N ALA A 179 13.02 13.20 -14.04
CA ALA A 179 14.18 13.69 -14.78
C ALA A 179 14.71 12.70 -15.82
N SER A 180 14.69 11.40 -15.55
CA SER A 180 15.32 10.38 -16.40
C SER A 180 14.43 9.23 -16.84
N GLY A 181 13.22 9.08 -16.27
CA GLY A 181 12.37 7.91 -16.49
C GLY A 181 13.00 6.61 -15.98
N TYR A 182 13.89 6.67 -14.99
CA TYR A 182 14.71 5.52 -14.54
C TYR A 182 13.91 4.23 -14.33
N LEU A 183 12.81 4.27 -13.56
CA LEU A 183 11.99 3.10 -13.30
C LEU A 183 11.23 2.68 -14.55
N TYR A 184 10.66 3.62 -15.30
CA TYR A 184 9.96 3.31 -16.55
C TYR A 184 10.88 2.62 -17.56
N GLU A 185 12.03 3.22 -17.89
CA GLU A 185 12.96 2.71 -18.90
C GLU A 185 13.59 1.38 -18.50
N VAL A 186 14.05 1.24 -17.24
CA VAL A 186 14.65 -0.02 -16.78
C VAL A 186 13.64 -1.16 -16.80
N THR A 187 12.41 -0.91 -16.36
CA THR A 187 11.36 -1.94 -16.38
C THR A 187 10.91 -2.27 -17.79
N LYS A 188 10.85 -1.28 -18.69
CA LYS A 188 10.57 -1.51 -20.11
C LYS A 188 11.60 -2.43 -20.75
N LEU A 189 12.89 -2.15 -20.53
CA LEU A 189 13.98 -3.00 -21.01
C LEU A 189 13.90 -4.43 -20.46
N ILE A 190 13.50 -4.58 -19.19
CA ILE A 190 13.29 -5.90 -18.57
C ILE A 190 12.13 -6.62 -19.29
N ILE A 191 11.01 -5.97 -19.53
CA ILE A 191 9.85 -6.55 -20.22
C ILE A 191 10.19 -6.91 -21.67
N ASP A 192 10.84 -6.02 -22.41
CA ASP A 192 11.26 -6.26 -23.80
C ASP A 192 12.23 -7.46 -23.89
N SER A 193 13.06 -7.68 -22.86
CA SER A 193 13.96 -8.83 -22.80
C SER A 193 13.28 -10.19 -22.62
N PHE A 194 12.05 -10.21 -22.07
CA PHE A 194 11.26 -11.43 -21.94
C PHE A 194 10.60 -11.86 -23.26
N ASN A 195 10.66 -11.04 -24.32
CA ASN A 195 10.11 -11.31 -25.65
C ASN A 195 8.68 -11.85 -25.60
N ILE A 196 7.84 -11.25 -24.74
CA ILE A 196 6.44 -11.62 -24.58
C ILE A 196 5.72 -11.25 -25.88
N GLN A 197 5.50 -12.22 -26.76
CA GLN A 197 4.73 -12.02 -27.98
C GLN A 197 3.25 -11.85 -27.61
N SER A 198 2.65 -10.76 -28.09
CA SER A 198 1.21 -10.49 -27.96
C SER A 198 0.42 -11.69 -28.52
N GLY A 199 -0.30 -12.40 -27.64
CA GLY A 199 -1.09 -13.59 -27.98
C GLY A 199 -0.51 -14.97 -27.59
N GLU A 200 0.73 -15.07 -27.10
CA GLU A 200 1.33 -16.36 -26.64
C GLU A 200 1.76 -16.35 -25.16
N ALA A 201 1.39 -15.31 -24.41
CA ALA A 201 1.63 -15.33 -22.97
C ALA A 201 0.86 -16.52 -22.34
N PRO A 202 1.51 -17.35 -21.51
CA PRO A 202 0.79 -18.40 -20.80
C PRO A 202 -0.21 -17.72 -19.88
N GLU A 203 -1.49 -17.83 -20.25
CA GLU A 203 -2.69 -17.46 -19.50
C GLU A 203 -2.83 -18.28 -18.20
N LEU A 204 -1.76 -18.31 -17.40
CA LEU A 204 -1.62 -19.24 -16.28
C LEU A 204 -2.69 -18.98 -15.22
N LEU A 205 -3.11 -17.71 -15.07
CA LEU A 205 -4.16 -17.29 -14.16
C LEU A 205 -5.52 -17.15 -14.85
N ASN A 206 -5.58 -16.72 -16.12
CA ASN A 206 -6.85 -16.61 -16.86
C ASN A 206 -7.53 -17.99 -16.99
N VAL A 207 -6.79 -19.06 -17.30
CA VAL A 207 -7.33 -20.44 -17.29
C VAL A 207 -8.03 -20.82 -15.97
N ILE A 208 -7.63 -20.20 -14.86
CA ILE A 208 -8.18 -20.42 -13.53
C ILE A 208 -9.34 -19.44 -13.22
N THR A 209 -9.28 -18.18 -13.67
CA THR A 209 -10.28 -17.14 -13.41
C THR A 209 -11.42 -17.08 -14.43
N ASP A 210 -11.14 -17.34 -15.71
CA ASP A 210 -12.06 -17.22 -16.84
C ASP A 210 -13.37 -17.98 -16.63
N PRO A 211 -13.40 -19.22 -16.10
CA PRO A 211 -14.66 -19.91 -15.87
C PRO A 211 -15.64 -19.11 -14.99
N LEU A 212 -15.11 -18.32 -14.05
CA LEU A 212 -15.91 -17.45 -13.18
C LEU A 212 -16.14 -16.07 -13.82
N THR A 213 -15.10 -15.43 -14.36
CA THR A 213 -15.20 -14.09 -14.95
C THR A 213 -16.11 -14.08 -16.17
N GLU A 214 -15.92 -15.00 -17.12
CA GLU A 214 -16.72 -15.08 -18.33
C GLU A 214 -18.19 -15.43 -18.05
N SER A 215 -18.45 -16.18 -16.98
CA SER A 215 -19.82 -16.44 -16.52
C SER A 215 -20.53 -15.16 -16.04
N ILE A 216 -19.76 -14.15 -15.62
CA ILE A 216 -20.28 -12.87 -15.14
C ILE A 216 -20.38 -11.87 -16.30
N ILE A 217 -19.27 -11.61 -16.99
CA ILE A 217 -19.19 -10.60 -18.05
C ILE A 217 -18.22 -11.04 -19.16
N GLN A 218 -18.56 -10.72 -20.41
CA GLN A 218 -17.68 -10.86 -21.56
C GLN A 218 -17.67 -9.54 -22.34
N LEU A 219 -16.48 -9.07 -22.69
CA LEU A 219 -16.28 -7.84 -23.45
C LEU A 219 -15.95 -8.15 -24.91
N ASP A 220 -16.31 -7.23 -25.81
CA ASP A 220 -16.04 -7.36 -27.24
C ASP A 220 -14.71 -6.68 -27.58
N GLU A 221 -13.66 -7.48 -27.69
CA GLU A 221 -12.29 -7.05 -28.02
C GLU A 221 -12.23 -6.25 -29.33
N SER A 222 -13.07 -6.58 -30.32
CA SER A 222 -13.09 -5.88 -31.60
C SER A 222 -13.55 -4.42 -31.46
N VAL A 223 -14.50 -4.18 -30.55
CA VAL A 223 -14.99 -2.84 -30.23
C VAL A 223 -13.96 -2.07 -29.41
N ILE A 224 -13.28 -2.73 -28.46
CA ILE A 224 -12.21 -2.10 -27.67
C ILE A 224 -11.05 -1.67 -28.58
N SER A 225 -10.59 -2.55 -29.46
CA SER A 225 -9.53 -2.26 -30.42
C SER A 225 -9.93 -1.15 -31.41
N GLY A 226 -11.18 -1.19 -31.91
CA GLY A 226 -11.72 -0.14 -32.76
C GLY A 226 -11.75 1.24 -32.09
N ILE A 227 -12.12 1.31 -30.80
CA ILE A 227 -12.10 2.55 -30.02
C ILE A 227 -10.67 3.06 -29.84
N ALA A 228 -9.71 2.17 -29.59
CA ALA A 228 -8.29 2.53 -29.44
C ALA A 228 -7.69 3.12 -30.74
N ILE A 229 -8.12 2.62 -31.90
CA ILE A 229 -7.69 3.12 -33.22
C ILE A 229 -8.46 4.40 -33.63
N GLY A 230 -9.48 4.79 -32.88
CA GLY A 230 -10.28 5.99 -33.13
C GLY A 230 -11.40 5.79 -34.16
N ASP A 231 -11.85 4.54 -34.38
CA ASP A 231 -12.96 4.23 -35.27
C ASP A 231 -14.29 4.82 -34.73
N PRO A 232 -14.94 5.73 -35.46
CA PRO A 232 -16.21 6.32 -35.04
C PRO A 232 -17.36 5.30 -34.98
N GLU A 233 -17.31 4.20 -35.74
CA GLU A 233 -18.35 3.16 -35.69
C GLU A 233 -18.27 2.31 -34.41
N ALA A 234 -17.06 2.06 -33.90
CA ALA A 234 -16.83 1.34 -32.66
C ALA A 234 -17.37 2.09 -31.42
N ARG A 235 -17.32 3.43 -31.40
CA ARG A 235 -17.82 4.25 -30.27
C ARG A 235 -19.32 4.05 -29.98
N ASN A 236 -20.10 3.77 -31.03
CA ASN A 236 -21.55 3.58 -30.94
C ASN A 236 -21.96 2.14 -30.61
N LYS A 237 -21.04 1.17 -30.69
CA LYS A 237 -21.29 -0.23 -30.31
C LYS A 237 -21.22 -0.42 -28.80
N SER A 238 -21.87 -1.46 -28.30
CA SER A 238 -21.76 -1.87 -26.89
C SER A 238 -20.43 -2.60 -26.70
N LEU A 239 -19.76 -2.33 -25.58
CA LEU A 239 -18.56 -3.04 -25.15
C LEU A 239 -18.87 -4.46 -24.66
N ILE A 240 -20.13 -4.74 -24.33
CA ILE A 240 -20.55 -6.04 -23.80
C ILE A 240 -20.87 -6.98 -24.97
N LYS A 241 -20.19 -8.13 -24.98
CA LYS A 241 -20.33 -9.14 -26.04
C LYS A 241 -21.64 -9.90 -25.88
N LYS A 242 -22.68 -9.49 -26.62
CA LYS A 242 -23.99 -10.16 -26.58
C LYS A 242 -24.05 -11.45 -27.39
N TRP A 243 -23.28 -11.52 -28.48
CA TRP A 243 -23.33 -12.62 -29.45
C TRP A 243 -21.96 -13.29 -29.55
N CYS A 244 -21.92 -14.60 -29.29
CA CYS A 244 -20.68 -15.38 -29.28
C CYS A 244 -20.45 -16.12 -30.58
N HIS A 245 -21.53 -16.49 -31.28
CA HIS A 245 -21.47 -17.03 -32.63
C HIS A 245 -22.17 -16.07 -33.60
N THR A 246 -21.36 -15.48 -34.47
CA THR A 246 -21.79 -14.67 -35.60
C THR A 246 -21.32 -15.35 -36.89
N PHE A 247 -22.14 -15.28 -37.93
CA PHE A 247 -21.80 -15.80 -39.26
C PHE A 247 -21.71 -14.63 -40.22
N THR A 248 -20.53 -14.38 -40.76
CA THR A 248 -20.29 -13.32 -41.73
C THR A 248 -20.38 -13.89 -43.13
N ASN A 249 -21.50 -13.64 -43.82
CA ASN A 249 -21.65 -14.01 -45.21
C ASN A 249 -21.08 -12.89 -46.09
N THR A 250 -20.00 -13.16 -46.82
CA THR A 250 -19.42 -12.19 -47.74
C THR A 250 -19.93 -12.46 -49.14
N THR A 251 -20.74 -11.54 -49.66
CA THR A 251 -21.29 -11.63 -51.01
C THR A 251 -20.68 -10.55 -51.89
N LEU A 252 -20.37 -10.91 -53.14
CA LEU A 252 -19.94 -9.95 -54.15
C LEU A 252 -21.17 -9.23 -54.68
N MET A 253 -21.23 -7.92 -54.42
CA MET A 253 -22.30 -7.06 -54.91
C MET A 253 -21.72 -5.97 -55.82
N ASN A 254 -22.53 -5.54 -56.78
CA ASN A 254 -22.25 -4.39 -57.63
C ASN A 254 -22.61 -3.09 -56.87
N VAL A 255 -21.62 -2.23 -56.67
CA VAL A 255 -21.80 -0.97 -55.92
C VAL A 255 -21.50 0.20 -56.85
N THR A 256 -22.33 1.23 -56.81
CA THR A 256 -22.11 2.46 -57.58
C THR A 256 -21.04 3.33 -56.91
N VAL A 257 -20.11 3.84 -57.72
CA VAL A 257 -19.06 4.76 -57.29
C VAL A 257 -19.10 6.05 -58.13
N PRO A 258 -18.72 7.20 -57.56
CA PRO A 258 -18.86 8.51 -58.22
C PRO A 258 -17.87 8.76 -59.38
N GLY A 259 -16.96 7.82 -59.66
CA GLY A 259 -16.01 7.88 -60.77
C GLY A 259 -15.09 6.65 -60.84
N PRO A 260 -14.42 6.41 -61.99
CA PRO A 260 -13.54 5.25 -62.20
C PRO A 260 -12.29 5.25 -61.31
N GLU A 261 -11.86 6.41 -60.79
CA GLU A 261 -10.79 6.48 -59.79
C GLU A 261 -11.13 5.84 -58.42
N ASN A 262 -12.41 5.67 -58.09
CA ASN A 262 -12.86 5.06 -56.84
C ASN A 262 -13.17 3.56 -56.95
N CYS A 263 -12.80 2.94 -58.07
CA CYS A 263 -12.96 1.51 -58.28
C CYS A 263 -11.87 0.70 -57.56
N THR A 264 -12.25 -0.44 -56.98
CA THR A 264 -11.35 -1.31 -56.21
C THR A 264 -10.23 -1.91 -57.08
N SER A 265 -10.51 -2.11 -58.37
CA SER A 265 -9.55 -2.54 -59.40
C SER A 265 -10.04 -2.12 -60.78
N PRO A 266 -9.16 -1.69 -61.72
CA PRO A 266 -9.53 -1.36 -63.09
C PRO A 266 -10.22 -2.51 -63.84
N SER A 267 -9.92 -3.77 -63.48
CA SER A 267 -10.50 -4.97 -64.10
C SER A 267 -11.91 -5.31 -63.62
N LEU A 268 -12.38 -4.69 -62.55
CA LEU A 268 -13.68 -4.97 -61.90
C LEU A 268 -14.62 -3.76 -61.93
N CYS A 269 -14.32 -2.80 -62.81
CA CYS A 269 -14.98 -1.51 -62.93
C CYS A 269 -15.60 -1.38 -64.33
N TRP A 270 -16.87 -1.01 -64.41
CA TRP A 270 -17.54 -0.73 -65.69
C TRP A 270 -18.49 0.46 -65.57
N VAL A 271 -18.74 1.13 -66.69
CA VAL A 271 -19.61 2.31 -66.75
C VAL A 271 -20.87 1.94 -67.52
N ASP A 272 -22.04 2.22 -66.94
CA ASP A 272 -23.33 2.06 -67.59
C ASP A 272 -24.15 3.34 -67.44
N GLY A 273 -24.30 4.08 -68.54
CA GLY A 273 -24.90 5.43 -68.53
C GLY A 273 -24.07 6.45 -67.74
N ASN A 274 -24.71 7.16 -66.80
CA ASN A 274 -24.07 8.17 -65.93
C ASN A 274 -23.47 7.58 -64.64
N TYR A 275 -23.51 6.25 -64.46
CA TYR A 275 -23.06 5.60 -63.23
C TYR A 275 -21.87 4.68 -63.50
N THR A 276 -20.88 4.71 -62.60
CA THR A 276 -19.76 3.77 -62.60
C THR A 276 -20.02 2.70 -61.54
N PHE A 277 -19.88 1.44 -61.89
CA PHE A 277 -20.08 0.30 -61.00
C PHE A 277 -18.75 -0.39 -60.71
N THR A 278 -18.57 -0.84 -59.46
CA THR A 278 -17.44 -1.69 -59.05
C THR A 278 -17.97 -2.90 -58.30
N LEU A 279 -17.31 -4.05 -58.48
CA LEU A 279 -17.54 -5.21 -57.61
C LEU A 279 -16.87 -4.97 -56.25
N LYS A 280 -17.65 -5.07 -55.18
CA LYS A 280 -17.17 -4.97 -53.80
C LYS A 280 -17.67 -6.16 -52.99
N ASN A 281 -16.80 -6.70 -52.15
CA ASN A 281 -17.18 -7.68 -51.13
C ASN A 281 -18.00 -6.95 -50.05
N ILE A 282 -19.28 -7.27 -49.94
CA ILE A 282 -20.14 -6.81 -48.85
C ILE A 282 -20.31 -7.98 -47.89
N SER A 283 -19.82 -7.79 -46.67
CA SER A 283 -19.94 -8.74 -45.58
C SER A 283 -21.16 -8.39 -44.71
N GLU A 284 -22.17 -9.27 -44.70
CA GLU A 284 -23.30 -9.17 -43.76
C GLU A 284 -23.11 -10.14 -42.60
N THR A 285 -23.26 -9.64 -41.37
CA THR A 285 -23.05 -10.43 -40.15
C THR A 285 -24.39 -10.85 -39.54
N TYR A 286 -24.63 -12.16 -39.47
CA TYR A 286 -25.83 -12.76 -38.88
C TYR A 286 -25.55 -13.24 -37.45
N ASN A 287 -26.42 -12.88 -36.51
CA ASN A 287 -26.31 -13.24 -35.11
C ASN A 287 -26.96 -14.60 -34.84
N ILE A 288 -26.18 -15.64 -34.49
CA ILE A 288 -26.68 -17.00 -34.31
C ILE A 288 -26.98 -17.28 -32.84
N GLN A 289 -25.99 -17.11 -31.97
CA GLN A 289 -26.08 -17.55 -30.57
C GLN A 289 -25.59 -16.48 -29.60
N LYS A 290 -26.42 -16.20 -28.59
CA LYS A 290 -26.07 -15.31 -27.48
C LYS A 290 -25.02 -15.94 -26.57
N CYS A 291 -24.16 -15.10 -26.00
CA CYS A 291 -23.18 -15.52 -25.00
C CYS A 291 -23.84 -15.99 -23.70
N LYS A 292 -23.09 -16.73 -22.86
CA LYS A 292 -23.57 -17.26 -21.57
C LYS A 292 -22.94 -16.49 -20.41
N HIS A 293 -23.33 -15.23 -20.23
CA HIS A 293 -22.88 -14.42 -19.09
C HIS A 293 -24.07 -13.70 -18.42
N ALA A 294 -23.92 -13.34 -17.14
CA ALA A 294 -25.00 -12.82 -16.30
C ALA A 294 -25.75 -11.60 -16.90
N PHE A 295 -25.03 -10.75 -17.64
CA PHE A 295 -25.58 -9.52 -18.23
C PHE A 295 -26.09 -9.66 -19.68
N VAL A 296 -26.12 -10.85 -20.28
CA VAL A 296 -26.42 -11.00 -21.72
C VAL A 296 -27.84 -10.55 -22.11
N ASN A 297 -28.81 -10.73 -21.20
CA ASN A 297 -30.21 -10.37 -21.41
C ASN A 297 -30.62 -9.07 -20.68
N VAL A 298 -29.66 -8.39 -20.07
CA VAL A 298 -29.91 -7.18 -19.29
C VAL A 298 -29.85 -5.98 -20.23
N ASN A 299 -30.91 -5.19 -20.27
CA ASN A 299 -30.99 -3.99 -21.10
C ASN A 299 -30.57 -2.75 -20.30
N LEU A 300 -29.33 -2.74 -19.82
CA LEU A 300 -28.72 -1.60 -19.14
C LEU A 300 -27.58 -1.03 -20.00
N PRO A 301 -27.28 0.28 -19.89
CA PRO A 301 -26.13 0.86 -20.56
C PRO A 301 -24.83 0.28 -19.99
N ASP A 302 -23.80 0.17 -20.84
CA ASP A 302 -22.47 -0.37 -20.48
C ASP A 302 -21.91 0.28 -19.21
N LEU A 303 -22.06 1.61 -19.07
CA LEU A 303 -21.64 2.36 -17.89
C LEU A 303 -22.33 1.89 -16.61
N ALA A 304 -23.64 1.63 -16.65
CA ALA A 304 -24.36 1.19 -15.45
C ALA A 304 -23.93 -0.22 -15.02
N ILE A 305 -23.76 -1.13 -15.98
CA ILE A 305 -23.25 -2.49 -15.71
C ILE A 305 -21.82 -2.40 -15.18
N GLY A 306 -20.98 -1.55 -15.78
CA GLY A 306 -19.63 -1.26 -15.30
C GLY A 306 -19.60 -0.76 -13.87
N LEU A 307 -20.43 0.22 -13.50
CA LEU A 307 -20.50 0.74 -12.12
C LEU A 307 -21.00 -0.31 -11.11
N ILE A 308 -21.97 -1.13 -11.49
CA ILE A 308 -22.46 -2.24 -10.65
C ILE A 308 -21.34 -3.26 -10.42
N LEU A 309 -20.68 -3.70 -11.50
CA LEU A 309 -19.56 -4.65 -11.44
C LEU A 309 -18.40 -4.09 -10.62
N LEU A 310 -18.08 -2.80 -10.79
CA LEU A 310 -17.03 -2.11 -10.04
C LEU A 310 -17.32 -2.07 -8.54
N ALA A 311 -18.55 -1.74 -8.15
CA ALA A 311 -18.94 -1.73 -6.74
C ALA A 311 -18.92 -3.14 -6.12
N LEU A 312 -19.43 -4.14 -6.85
CA LEU A 312 -19.45 -5.54 -6.41
C LEU A 312 -18.04 -6.13 -6.30
N SER A 313 -17.20 -5.94 -7.32
CA SER A 313 -15.83 -6.44 -7.32
C SER A 313 -14.99 -5.79 -6.22
N LEU A 314 -15.12 -4.48 -6.00
CA LEU A 314 -14.44 -3.79 -4.90
C LEU A 314 -14.90 -4.30 -3.53
N LEU A 315 -16.20 -4.57 -3.35
CA LEU A 315 -16.74 -5.13 -2.10
C LEU A 315 -16.20 -6.54 -1.85
N VAL A 316 -16.24 -7.42 -2.87
CA VAL A 316 -15.70 -8.77 -2.79
C VAL A 316 -14.21 -8.72 -2.49
N LEU A 317 -13.45 -7.88 -3.21
CA LEU A 317 -12.02 -7.69 -3.02
C LEU A 317 -11.69 -7.26 -1.58
N CYS A 318 -12.35 -6.20 -1.08
CA CYS A 318 -12.15 -5.71 0.29
C CYS A 318 -12.54 -6.76 1.34
N SER A 319 -13.67 -7.46 1.15
CA SER A 319 -14.12 -8.53 2.04
C SER A 319 -13.14 -9.70 2.07
N CYS A 320 -12.70 -10.18 0.91
CA CYS A 320 -11.69 -11.23 0.76
C CYS A 320 -10.39 -10.83 1.47
N LEU A 321 -9.92 -9.60 1.28
CA LEU A 321 -8.72 -9.12 1.97
C LEU A 321 -8.90 -9.13 3.49
N VAL A 322 -10.01 -8.61 4.03
CA VAL A 322 -10.26 -8.61 5.48
C VAL A 322 -10.31 -10.04 6.03
N LEU A 323 -10.91 -10.98 5.32
CA LEU A 323 -10.99 -12.38 5.72
C LEU A 323 -9.63 -13.08 5.66
N ILE A 324 -8.85 -12.86 4.58
CA ILE A 324 -7.45 -13.29 4.45
C ILE A 324 -6.65 -12.79 5.65
N VAL A 325 -6.74 -11.50 5.95
CA VAL A 325 -6.07 -10.86 7.08
C VAL A 325 -6.47 -11.46 8.42
N LYS A 326 -7.75 -11.67 8.69
CA LYS A 326 -8.22 -12.30 9.93
C LYS A 326 -7.73 -13.74 10.05
N LEU A 327 -7.80 -14.50 8.97
CA LEU A 327 -7.37 -15.90 8.91
C LEU A 327 -5.87 -16.02 9.16
N LEU A 328 -5.07 -15.18 8.50
CA LEU A 328 -3.63 -15.11 8.69
C LEU A 328 -3.27 -14.62 10.08
N ASN A 329 -3.92 -13.60 10.62
CA ASN A 329 -3.70 -13.16 12.00
C ASN A 329 -3.97 -14.30 12.99
N SER A 330 -5.02 -15.11 12.75
CA SER A 330 -5.31 -16.33 13.52
C SER A 330 -4.25 -17.42 13.36
N MET A 331 -3.53 -17.48 12.23
CA MET A 331 -2.40 -18.40 12.00
C MET A 331 -1.08 -17.87 12.59
N LEU A 332 -0.89 -16.55 12.59
CA LEU A 332 0.30 -15.88 13.13
C LEU A 332 0.30 -15.86 14.65
N LYS A 333 -0.88 -15.79 15.29
CA LYS A 333 -1.03 -15.99 16.74
C LYS A 333 -0.76 -17.46 17.11
N GLY A 334 0.42 -17.74 17.67
CA GLY A 334 0.79 -19.06 18.18
C GLY A 334 2.22 -19.48 17.85
N GLN A 335 2.40 -20.72 17.37
CA GLN A 335 3.73 -21.30 17.07
C GLN A 335 4.50 -20.49 16.01
N VAL A 336 3.82 -19.87 15.04
CA VAL A 336 4.48 -19.04 14.01
C VAL A 336 5.08 -17.77 14.62
N ALA A 337 4.37 -17.07 15.50
CA ALA A 337 4.97 -15.96 16.27
C ALA A 337 6.16 -16.39 17.12
N ALA A 338 6.11 -17.60 17.70
CA ALA A 338 7.25 -18.15 18.46
C ALA A 338 8.44 -18.51 17.56
N VAL A 339 8.20 -19.03 16.35
CA VAL A 339 9.22 -19.30 15.33
C VAL A 339 9.80 -18.00 14.80
N ILE A 340 8.98 -17.00 14.50
CA ILE A 340 9.40 -15.65 14.15
C ILE A 340 10.28 -15.10 15.26
N LYS A 341 9.86 -15.17 16.54
CA LYS A 341 10.67 -14.74 17.68
C LYS A 341 12.01 -15.47 17.75
N LYS A 342 12.04 -16.78 17.50
CA LYS A 342 13.27 -17.58 17.51
C LYS A 342 14.20 -17.19 16.36
N ILE A 343 13.68 -17.06 15.14
CA ILE A 343 14.46 -16.68 13.95
C ILE A 343 14.96 -15.24 14.07
N LEU A 344 14.12 -14.32 14.54
CA LEU A 344 14.46 -12.89 14.68
C LEU A 344 15.45 -12.59 15.79
N ASN A 345 15.42 -13.37 16.87
CA ASN A 345 16.39 -13.25 17.96
C ASN A 345 17.62 -14.15 17.77
N THR A 346 17.75 -14.82 16.61
CA THR A 346 18.99 -15.52 16.27
C THR A 346 19.99 -14.50 15.74
N ASP A 347 20.84 -14.00 16.62
CA ASP A 347 21.98 -13.19 16.24
C ASP A 347 23.11 -14.09 15.74
N PHE A 348 23.53 -13.90 14.49
CA PHE A 348 24.71 -14.58 13.97
C PHE A 348 25.97 -13.99 14.63
N PRO A 349 26.88 -14.84 15.13
CA PRO A 349 28.11 -14.37 15.74
C PRO A 349 29.01 -13.65 14.72
N PHE A 350 29.93 -12.85 15.23
CA PHE A 350 30.97 -12.21 14.41
C PHE A 350 31.71 -13.26 13.55
N PRO A 351 31.95 -13.03 12.25
CA PRO A 351 31.83 -11.77 11.49
C PRO A 351 30.48 -11.54 10.75
N PHE A 352 29.50 -12.44 10.87
CA PHE A 352 28.29 -12.44 10.03
C PHE A 352 27.09 -11.67 10.60
N GLY A 353 27.30 -10.81 11.62
CA GLY A 353 26.23 -10.05 12.26
C GLY A 353 25.42 -9.17 11.29
N TRP A 354 26.01 -8.72 10.18
CA TRP A 354 25.33 -7.94 9.14
C TRP A 354 24.26 -8.75 8.38
N VAL A 355 24.44 -10.07 8.28
CA VAL A 355 23.52 -10.99 7.57
C VAL A 355 22.17 -11.07 8.27
N THR A 356 22.14 -10.93 9.60
CA THR A 356 20.91 -11.00 10.41
C THR A 356 19.81 -10.07 9.90
N GLY A 357 20.18 -8.86 9.48
CA GLY A 357 19.22 -7.88 9.01
C GLY A 357 18.73 -8.16 7.57
N TYR A 358 19.56 -8.74 6.70
CA TYR A 358 19.11 -9.17 5.38
C TYR A 358 18.20 -10.41 5.45
N ILE A 359 18.47 -11.32 6.38
CA ILE A 359 17.54 -12.42 6.69
C ILE A 359 16.20 -11.85 7.18
N ALA A 360 16.22 -10.82 8.03
CA ALA A 360 14.99 -10.16 8.47
C ALA A 360 14.22 -9.51 7.29
N ILE A 361 14.91 -8.95 6.28
CA ILE A 361 14.26 -8.49 5.04
C ILE A 361 13.59 -9.66 4.32
N LEU A 362 14.30 -10.78 4.11
CA LEU A 362 13.72 -11.95 3.43
C LEU A 362 12.54 -12.54 4.20
N VAL A 363 12.62 -12.60 5.53
CA VAL A 363 11.52 -13.02 6.40
C VAL A 363 10.34 -12.06 6.25
N GLY A 364 10.57 -10.74 6.31
CA GLY A 364 9.51 -9.75 6.11
C GLY A 364 8.82 -9.87 4.75
N ALA A 365 9.59 -10.11 3.69
CA ALA A 365 9.10 -10.31 2.33
C ALA A 365 8.28 -11.60 2.22
N GLY A 366 8.82 -12.73 2.68
CA GLY A 366 8.12 -14.01 2.66
C GLY A 366 6.85 -14.01 3.51
N MET A 367 6.91 -13.42 4.71
CA MET A 367 5.74 -13.28 5.58
C MET A 367 4.68 -12.39 4.93
N THR A 368 5.06 -11.30 4.29
CA THR A 368 4.10 -10.42 3.62
C THR A 368 3.55 -11.04 2.34
N PHE A 369 4.33 -11.82 1.61
CA PHE A 369 3.83 -12.61 0.48
C PHE A 369 2.76 -13.62 0.92
N ILE A 370 3.02 -14.36 2.01
CA ILE A 370 2.05 -15.30 2.59
C ILE A 370 0.82 -14.54 3.09
N VAL A 371 1.04 -13.38 3.74
CA VAL A 371 -0.01 -12.60 4.37
C VAL A 371 -0.81 -11.76 3.34
N GLN A 372 -0.24 -11.50 2.17
CA GLN A 372 -0.74 -10.60 1.12
C GLN A 372 -1.02 -9.15 1.59
N SER A 373 -0.64 -8.78 2.82
CA SER A 373 -0.90 -7.47 3.40
C SER A 373 0.26 -7.00 4.26
N SER A 374 0.96 -5.96 3.78
CA SER A 374 2.04 -5.32 4.54
C SER A 374 1.53 -4.51 5.72
N SER A 375 0.36 -3.85 5.60
CA SER A 375 -0.24 -3.09 6.69
C SER A 375 -0.57 -3.98 7.89
N VAL A 376 -1.02 -5.21 7.64
CA VAL A 376 -1.32 -6.18 8.71
C VAL A 376 -0.06 -6.73 9.35
N PHE A 377 0.92 -7.11 8.54
CA PHE A 377 2.20 -7.59 9.04
C PHE A 377 2.90 -6.52 9.89
N THR A 378 3.02 -5.30 9.38
CA THR A 378 3.65 -4.19 10.08
C THR A 378 2.86 -3.75 11.32
N SER A 379 1.52 -3.73 11.25
CA SER A 379 0.66 -3.45 12.40
C SER A 379 0.73 -4.53 13.50
N ALA A 380 1.02 -5.79 13.15
CA ALA A 380 1.25 -6.84 14.14
C ALA A 380 2.61 -6.67 14.85
N ILE A 381 3.62 -6.16 14.14
CA ILE A 381 4.95 -5.89 14.70
C ILE A 381 4.93 -4.70 15.66
N THR A 382 4.17 -3.65 15.36
CA THR A 382 4.16 -2.40 16.15
C THR A 382 3.86 -2.58 17.65
N PRO A 383 2.86 -3.38 18.06
CA PRO A 383 2.68 -3.74 19.47
C PRO A 383 3.85 -4.47 20.11
N LEU A 384 4.51 -5.34 19.36
CA LEU A 384 5.69 -6.06 19.84
C LEU A 384 6.88 -5.12 20.05
N VAL A 385 7.01 -4.10 19.18
CA VAL A 385 8.00 -3.04 19.36
C VAL A 385 7.67 -2.15 20.55
N GLY A 386 6.39 -1.82 20.75
CA GLY A 386 5.90 -1.09 21.91
C GLY A 386 6.28 -1.74 23.23
N ILE A 387 5.91 -3.01 23.38
CA ILE A 387 6.03 -3.74 24.65
C ILE A 387 7.48 -4.00 25.04
N GLY A 388 8.40 -4.30 24.11
CA GLY A 388 9.64 -4.95 24.56
C GLY A 388 10.29 -5.82 23.54
N VAL A 389 9.44 -6.58 22.87
CA VAL A 389 9.79 -7.89 22.32
C VAL A 389 10.70 -7.76 21.11
N ILE A 390 10.51 -6.71 20.31
CA ILE A 390 11.29 -6.44 19.10
C ILE A 390 11.90 -5.05 19.22
N SER A 391 13.19 -4.91 18.91
CA SER A 391 13.84 -3.61 18.82
C SER A 391 13.49 -2.91 17.51
N ILE A 392 13.54 -1.57 17.48
CA ILE A 392 13.25 -0.79 16.26
C ILE A 392 14.25 -1.16 15.14
N GLU A 393 15.48 -1.49 15.50
CA GLU A 393 16.55 -1.93 14.60
C GLU A 393 16.25 -3.26 13.91
N ARG A 394 15.46 -4.12 14.56
CA ARG A 394 14.98 -5.39 14.02
C ARG A 394 13.66 -5.22 13.26
N ALA A 395 12.79 -4.34 13.73
CA ALA A 395 11.54 -4.01 13.06
C ALA A 395 11.77 -3.34 11.70
N TYR A 396 12.78 -2.46 11.60
CA TYR A 396 13.08 -1.75 10.35
C TYR A 396 13.33 -2.68 9.15
N PRO A 397 14.32 -3.61 9.16
CA PRO A 397 14.51 -4.54 8.05
C PRO A 397 13.30 -5.44 7.79
N LEU A 398 12.51 -5.81 8.81
CA LEU A 398 11.25 -6.54 8.60
C LEU A 398 10.24 -5.73 7.80
N SER A 399 10.09 -4.44 8.12
CA SER A 399 9.24 -3.52 7.37
C SER A 399 9.72 -3.33 5.94
N LEU A 400 11.03 -3.22 5.71
CA LEU A 400 11.61 -3.17 4.36
C LEU A 400 11.28 -4.43 3.55
N GLY A 401 11.44 -5.59 4.17
CA GLY A 401 11.01 -6.86 3.60
C GLY A 401 9.53 -6.86 3.25
N SER A 402 8.69 -6.33 4.14
CA SER A 402 7.25 -6.25 3.92
C SER A 402 6.88 -5.51 2.64
N ASN A 403 7.58 -4.43 2.32
CA ASN A 403 7.35 -3.68 1.08
C ASN A 403 7.71 -4.47 -0.17
N ILE A 404 8.77 -5.28 -0.12
CA ILE A 404 9.07 -6.24 -1.18
C ILE A 404 7.94 -7.28 -1.28
N GLY A 405 7.44 -7.81 -0.16
CA GLY A 405 6.39 -8.82 -0.20
C GLY A 405 5.08 -8.31 -0.83
N THR A 406 4.72 -7.05 -0.62
CA THR A 406 3.51 -6.42 -1.21
C THR A 406 3.58 -6.34 -2.74
N THR A 407 4.77 -6.19 -3.32
CA THR A 407 4.90 -6.08 -4.78
C THR A 407 4.51 -7.38 -5.48
N THR A 408 4.61 -8.52 -4.78
CA THR A 408 4.13 -9.80 -5.32
C THR A 408 2.63 -9.79 -5.58
N THR A 409 1.84 -9.06 -4.79
CA THR A 409 0.39 -8.90 -5.07
C THR A 409 0.15 -8.15 -6.37
N ALA A 410 0.95 -7.12 -6.66
CA ALA A 410 0.88 -6.39 -7.92
C ALA A 410 1.31 -7.28 -9.10
N ILE A 411 2.32 -8.13 -8.91
CA ILE A 411 2.75 -9.11 -9.93
C ILE A 411 1.65 -10.14 -10.20
N LEU A 412 1.01 -10.67 -9.14
CA LEU A 412 -0.13 -11.59 -9.31
C LEU A 412 -1.32 -10.92 -10.01
N ALA A 413 -1.59 -9.65 -9.71
CA ALA A 413 -2.62 -8.87 -10.41
C ALA A 413 -2.26 -8.67 -11.89
N ALA A 414 -0.99 -8.40 -12.19
CA ALA A 414 -0.52 -8.27 -13.56
C ALA A 414 -0.64 -9.59 -14.33
N MET A 415 -0.27 -10.71 -13.71
CA MET A 415 -0.38 -12.03 -14.34
C MET A 415 -1.83 -12.50 -14.57
N ALA A 416 -2.81 -11.87 -13.93
CA ALA A 416 -4.23 -12.08 -14.19
C ALA A 416 -4.79 -11.12 -15.27
N SER A 417 -3.92 -10.39 -15.97
CA SER A 417 -4.33 -9.50 -17.06
C SER A 417 -4.40 -10.26 -18.40
N PRO A 418 -5.27 -9.83 -19.33
CA PRO A 418 -5.31 -10.37 -20.69
C PRO A 418 -3.94 -10.32 -21.39
N GLY A 419 -3.68 -11.27 -22.29
CA GLY A 419 -2.38 -11.41 -22.97
C GLY A 419 -1.92 -10.15 -23.71
N ASP A 420 -2.85 -9.38 -24.27
CA ASP A 420 -2.55 -8.15 -25.01
C ASP A 420 -2.07 -6.99 -24.14
N THR A 421 -2.51 -6.93 -22.88
CA THR A 421 -2.17 -5.84 -21.93
C THR A 421 -1.27 -6.32 -20.78
N LEU A 422 -0.90 -7.61 -20.79
CA LEU A 422 -0.04 -8.23 -19.78
C LEU A 422 1.32 -7.53 -19.67
N ALA A 423 1.91 -7.11 -20.80
CA ALA A 423 3.21 -6.45 -20.80
C ALA A 423 3.19 -5.14 -20.00
N ASP A 424 2.18 -4.29 -20.24
CA ASP A 424 2.01 -3.01 -19.54
C ASP A 424 1.67 -3.22 -18.05
N ALA A 425 0.78 -4.18 -17.76
CA ALA A 425 0.41 -4.55 -16.39
C ALA A 425 1.61 -5.11 -15.60
N LEU A 426 2.44 -5.94 -16.23
CA LEU A 426 3.64 -6.49 -15.61
C LEU A 426 4.72 -5.43 -15.44
N GLN A 427 4.86 -4.51 -16.41
CA GLN A 427 5.79 -3.39 -16.31
C GLN A 427 5.50 -2.56 -15.06
N ILE A 428 4.24 -2.18 -14.80
CA ILE A 428 3.89 -1.39 -13.62
C ILE A 428 4.08 -2.18 -12.31
N ALA A 429 3.84 -3.49 -12.31
CA ALA A 429 4.16 -4.35 -11.17
C ALA A 429 5.69 -4.42 -10.89
N LEU A 430 6.51 -4.45 -11.94
CA LEU A 430 7.97 -4.39 -11.84
C LEU A 430 8.46 -3.01 -11.40
N VAL A 431 7.81 -1.92 -11.83
CA VAL A 431 8.07 -0.56 -11.31
C VAL A 431 7.89 -0.54 -9.80
N HIS A 432 6.79 -1.13 -9.32
CA HIS A 432 6.53 -1.23 -7.89
C HIS A 432 7.65 -2.01 -7.17
N PHE A 433 8.04 -3.16 -7.71
CA PHE A 433 9.15 -3.96 -7.16
C PHE A 433 10.47 -3.19 -7.14
N LEU A 434 10.86 -2.59 -8.27
CA LEU A 434 12.12 -1.88 -8.44
C LEU A 434 12.19 -0.60 -7.60
N PHE A 435 11.07 0.11 -7.40
CA PHE A 435 10.98 1.24 -6.48
C PHE A 435 11.37 0.84 -5.05
N ASN A 436 10.80 -0.26 -4.54
CA ASN A 436 11.09 -0.74 -3.18
C ASN A 436 12.53 -1.25 -3.05
N ILE A 437 13.03 -1.99 -4.03
CA ILE A 437 14.43 -2.45 -4.05
C ILE A 437 15.39 -1.26 -4.10
N SER A 438 15.14 -0.27 -4.96
CA SER A 438 15.97 0.94 -5.07
C SER A 438 15.97 1.73 -3.75
N GLY A 439 14.81 1.88 -3.10
CA GLY A 439 14.72 2.49 -1.77
C GLY A 439 15.55 1.75 -0.72
N ILE A 440 15.49 0.42 -0.70
CA ILE A 440 16.32 -0.40 0.21
C ILE A 440 17.80 -0.16 -0.05
N LEU A 441 18.23 -0.19 -1.31
CA LEU A 441 19.63 0.04 -1.69
C LEU A 441 20.13 1.44 -1.27
N LEU A 442 19.27 2.46 -1.28
CA LEU A 442 19.61 3.81 -0.81
C LEU A 442 19.78 3.87 0.72
N TRP A 443 18.84 3.30 1.48
CA TRP A 443 18.70 3.61 2.92
C TRP A 443 19.17 2.50 3.88
N TYR A 444 19.49 1.31 3.41
CA TYR A 444 19.75 0.16 4.29
C TYR A 444 21.20 -0.40 4.31
N PRO A 445 21.88 -0.63 3.16
CA PRO A 445 23.18 -1.30 3.12
C PRO A 445 24.23 -0.60 3.97
N ILE A 446 24.24 0.73 3.94
CA ILE A 446 25.27 1.53 4.58
C ILE A 446 24.76 2.00 5.96
N PRO A 447 25.44 1.69 7.08
CA PRO A 447 24.93 2.00 8.43
C PRO A 447 24.63 3.48 8.67
N PHE A 448 25.37 4.40 8.05
CA PHE A 448 25.13 5.84 8.22
C PHE A 448 23.88 6.34 7.48
N THR A 449 23.46 5.68 6.39
CA THR A 449 22.28 6.04 5.59
C THR A 449 20.97 5.53 6.20
N ARG A 450 21.01 4.79 7.30
CA ARG A 450 19.84 4.34 8.09
C ARG A 450 19.17 5.49 8.86
N ILE A 451 18.93 6.60 8.17
CA ILE A 451 18.26 7.81 8.63
C ILE A 451 16.83 7.52 9.12
N PRO A 452 16.02 6.65 8.46
CA PRO A 452 14.65 6.35 8.94
C PRO A 452 14.58 5.95 10.41
N ILE A 453 15.53 5.14 10.89
CA ILE A 453 15.59 4.71 12.30
C ILE A 453 15.76 5.91 13.25
N ARG A 454 16.63 6.86 12.88
CA ARG A 454 16.92 8.04 13.72
C ARG A 454 15.73 8.98 13.78
N LEU A 455 15.08 9.23 12.64
CA LEU A 455 13.87 10.06 12.55
C LEU A 455 12.73 9.44 13.35
N ALA A 456 12.51 8.12 13.19
CA ALA A 456 11.49 7.38 13.92
C ALA A 456 11.66 7.44 15.44
N LYS A 457 12.89 7.26 15.94
CA LYS A 457 13.18 7.38 17.38
C LYS A 457 12.92 8.79 17.89
N GLY A 458 13.39 9.82 17.17
CA GLY A 458 13.14 11.22 17.54
C GLY A 458 11.66 11.57 17.57
N LEU A 459 10.90 11.10 16.58
CA LEU A 459 9.45 11.28 16.54
C LEU A 459 8.72 10.52 17.66
N GLY A 460 9.19 9.31 18.00
CA GLY A 460 8.73 8.55 19.16
C GLY A 460 8.95 9.29 20.49
N ASP A 461 10.12 9.90 20.67
CA ASP A 461 10.44 10.66 21.89
C ASP A 461 9.57 11.92 22.04
N ILE A 462 9.29 12.63 20.93
CA ILE A 462 8.37 13.77 20.91
C ILE A 462 6.95 13.33 21.28
N THR A 463 6.44 12.28 20.66
CA THR A 463 5.07 11.80 20.89
C THR A 463 4.86 11.19 22.28
N ALA A 464 5.91 10.64 22.89
CA ALA A 464 5.88 10.20 24.28
C ALA A 464 5.72 11.37 25.26
N SER A 465 6.29 12.54 24.92
CA SER A 465 6.19 13.78 25.68
C SER A 465 4.86 14.49 25.42
N TYR A 466 4.47 14.58 24.14
CA TYR A 466 3.29 15.31 23.65
C TYR A 466 2.38 14.37 22.84
N ARG A 467 1.47 13.67 23.51
CA ARG A 467 0.66 12.60 22.88
C ARG A 467 -0.24 13.07 21.75
N TRP A 468 -0.78 14.30 21.87
CA TRP A 468 -1.62 14.91 20.84
C TRP A 468 -0.85 15.13 19.53
N PHE A 469 0.47 15.26 19.60
CA PHE A 469 1.33 15.45 18.43
C PHE A 469 1.22 14.29 17.45
N ALA A 470 0.97 13.07 17.93
CA ALA A 470 0.79 11.90 17.08
C ALA A 470 -0.47 12.02 16.18
N ALA A 471 -1.57 12.54 16.72
CA ALA A 471 -2.77 12.78 15.92
C ALA A 471 -2.56 13.89 14.89
N VAL A 472 -1.86 14.97 15.29
CA VAL A 472 -1.48 16.06 14.38
C VAL A 472 -0.56 15.55 13.28
N TYR A 473 0.42 14.72 13.60
CA TYR A 473 1.29 14.08 12.62
C TYR A 473 0.49 13.32 11.56
N ILE A 474 -0.46 12.46 11.98
CA ILE A 474 -1.28 11.68 11.05
C ILE A 474 -2.10 12.59 10.13
N ILE A 475 -2.79 13.58 10.70
CA ILE A 475 -3.62 14.52 9.93
C ILE A 475 -2.75 15.34 8.96
N CYS A 476 -1.62 15.85 9.43
CA CYS A 476 -0.74 16.68 8.63
C CYS A 476 -0.05 15.88 7.52
N CYS A 477 0.60 14.75 7.82
CA CYS A 477 1.39 13.99 6.86
C CYS A 477 0.54 13.24 5.83
N PHE A 478 -0.65 12.78 6.20
CA PHE A 478 -1.46 11.94 5.30
C PHE A 478 -2.67 12.64 4.70
N PHE A 479 -3.15 13.75 5.27
CA PHE A 479 -4.29 14.49 4.72
C PHE A 479 -3.88 15.88 4.24
N ILE A 480 -3.42 16.75 5.15
CA ILE A 480 -3.18 18.16 4.81
C ILE A 480 -2.05 18.32 3.80
N LEU A 481 -0.90 17.69 4.03
CA LEU A 481 0.26 17.84 3.15
C LEU A 481 0.00 17.28 1.74
N PRO A 482 -0.56 16.06 1.57
CA PRO A 482 -0.95 15.59 0.25
C PRO A 482 -1.97 16.50 -0.43
N LEU A 483 -3.02 16.95 0.27
CA LEU A 483 -4.03 17.86 -0.30
C LEU A 483 -3.44 19.22 -0.67
N LEU A 484 -2.50 19.74 0.11
CA LEU A 484 -1.80 20.99 -0.17
C LEU A 484 -0.91 20.84 -1.41
N VAL A 485 -0.13 19.77 -1.49
CA VAL A 485 0.70 19.46 -2.67
C VAL A 485 -0.17 19.29 -3.92
N PHE A 486 -1.30 18.60 -3.81
CA PHE A 486 -2.27 18.45 -4.90
C PHE A 486 -2.89 19.78 -5.31
N SER A 487 -3.33 20.60 -4.36
CA SER A 487 -3.92 21.91 -4.65
C SER A 487 -2.91 22.84 -5.33
N LEU A 488 -1.65 22.82 -4.88
CA LEU A 488 -0.56 23.58 -5.51
C LEU A 488 -0.19 23.02 -6.89
N SER A 489 -0.26 21.71 -7.08
CA SER A 489 0.07 21.07 -8.36
C SER A 489 -0.98 21.38 -9.44
N LEU A 490 -2.25 21.56 -9.06
CA LEU A 490 -3.33 22.03 -9.94
C LEU A 490 -3.17 23.49 -10.38
N ALA A 491 -2.55 24.34 -9.54
CA ALA A 491 -2.28 25.73 -9.88
C ALA A 491 -1.15 25.93 -10.92
N GLY A 492 -0.51 24.83 -11.35
CA GLY A 492 0.57 24.82 -12.33
C GLY A 492 1.96 24.70 -11.71
N TRP A 493 2.91 24.18 -12.50
CA TRP A 493 4.27 23.89 -12.04
C TRP A 493 5.03 25.13 -11.54
N GLN A 494 4.74 26.31 -12.11
CA GLN A 494 5.35 27.58 -11.70
C GLN A 494 4.97 27.97 -10.26
N VAL A 495 3.69 27.82 -9.90
CA VAL A 495 3.20 28.12 -8.54
C VAL A 495 3.74 27.10 -7.56
N LEU A 496 3.74 25.83 -7.95
CA LEU A 496 4.30 24.75 -7.15
C LEU A 496 5.79 24.99 -6.83
N VAL A 497 6.61 25.35 -7.82
CA VAL A 497 8.03 25.65 -7.59
C VAL A 497 8.17 26.97 -6.81
N GLY A 498 7.39 28.00 -7.15
CA GLY A 498 7.45 29.31 -6.50
C GLY A 498 7.09 29.29 -5.01
N VAL A 499 6.15 28.44 -4.60
CA VAL A 499 5.75 28.29 -3.18
C VAL A 499 6.52 27.14 -2.51
N GLY A 500 6.68 26.02 -3.21
CA GLY A 500 7.30 24.81 -2.68
C GLY A 500 8.82 24.95 -2.48
N ALA A 501 9.55 25.53 -3.43
CA ALA A 501 11.01 25.62 -3.33
C ALA A 501 11.48 26.48 -2.15
N PRO A 502 10.88 27.66 -1.85
CA PRO A 502 11.21 28.41 -0.64
C PRO A 502 10.91 27.64 0.65
N LEU A 503 9.80 26.90 0.71
CA LEU A 503 9.41 26.12 1.88
C LEU A 503 10.38 24.95 2.13
N VAL A 504 10.75 24.23 1.07
CA VAL A 504 11.76 23.16 1.14
C VAL A 504 13.13 23.73 1.52
N LEU A 505 13.55 24.85 0.92
CA LEU A 505 14.80 25.53 1.25
C LEU A 505 14.82 25.96 2.73
N MET A 506 13.72 26.51 3.23
CA MET A 506 13.59 26.88 4.64
C MET A 506 13.75 25.66 5.56
N VAL A 507 13.09 24.53 5.25
CA VAL A 507 13.24 23.29 6.01
C VAL A 507 14.68 22.77 5.97
N ILE A 508 15.33 22.79 4.81
CA ILE A 508 16.75 22.40 4.68
C ILE A 508 17.64 23.31 5.53
N ILE A 509 17.44 24.63 5.50
CA ILE A 509 18.19 25.60 6.31
C ILE A 509 18.01 25.29 7.81
N ILE A 510 16.77 25.06 8.25
CA ILE A 510 16.49 24.70 9.65
C ILE A 510 17.21 23.41 10.05
N ILE A 511 17.16 22.38 9.20
CA ILE A 511 17.86 21.10 9.45
C ILE A 511 19.37 21.33 9.53
N VAL A 512 19.95 22.07 8.58
CA VAL A 512 21.39 22.37 8.54
C VAL A 512 21.82 23.15 9.78
N ILE A 513 21.07 24.17 10.18
CA ILE A 513 21.33 24.94 11.41
C ILE A 513 21.27 24.03 12.64
N ASN A 514 20.23 23.20 12.78
CA ASN A 514 20.10 22.26 13.91
C ASN A 514 21.26 21.26 13.97
N VAL A 515 21.71 20.76 12.82
CA VAL A 515 22.87 19.87 12.74
C VAL A 515 24.15 20.60 13.14
N LEU A 516 24.35 21.84 12.69
CA LEU A 516 25.50 22.68 13.03
C LEU A 516 25.51 23.07 14.51
N GLN A 517 24.36 23.42 15.09
CA GLN A 517 24.21 23.68 16.53
C GLN A 517 24.69 22.47 17.36
N LYS A 518 24.34 21.25 16.94
CA LYS A 518 24.70 20.01 17.66
C LYS A 518 26.14 19.57 17.44
N ARG A 519 26.68 19.70 16.22
CA ARG A 519 28.01 19.16 15.86
C ARG A 519 29.15 20.19 16.01
N ARG A 520 28.91 21.45 15.62
CA ARG A 520 29.92 22.52 15.49
C ARG A 520 29.29 23.89 15.81
N PRO A 521 28.88 24.16 17.06
CA PRO A 521 28.19 25.41 17.42
C PRO A 521 29.06 26.67 17.20
N GLY A 522 30.38 26.53 17.18
CA GLY A 522 31.33 27.62 16.89
C GLY A 522 31.26 28.16 15.45
N CYS A 523 30.75 27.38 14.49
CA CYS A 523 30.60 27.81 13.10
C CYS A 523 29.36 28.70 12.85
N LEU A 524 28.46 28.82 13.85
CA LEU A 524 27.25 29.62 13.74
C LEU A 524 27.42 30.99 14.43
N PRO A 525 26.85 32.07 13.86
CA PRO A 525 26.70 33.36 14.53
C PRO A 525 25.98 33.19 15.87
N ALA A 526 26.27 34.04 16.87
CA ALA A 526 25.73 33.90 18.22
C ALA A 526 24.19 33.75 18.26
N ALA A 527 23.47 34.47 17.38
CA ALA A 527 22.01 34.43 17.28
C ALA A 527 21.44 33.11 16.75
N LEU A 528 22.21 32.32 15.98
CA LEU A 528 21.76 31.04 15.41
C LEU A 528 22.30 29.83 16.19
N ARG A 529 22.98 30.06 17.33
CA ARG A 529 23.46 28.97 18.20
C ARG A 529 22.33 28.33 19.01
N SER A 530 21.27 29.09 19.28
CA SER A 530 20.01 28.60 19.84
C SER A 530 18.84 29.28 19.14
N TRP A 531 17.66 28.68 19.22
CA TRP A 531 16.42 29.27 18.70
C TRP A 531 15.72 30.20 19.68
N ASP A 532 16.41 30.61 20.76
CA ASP A 532 15.83 31.43 21.85
C ASP A 532 15.42 32.84 21.41
N PHE A 533 15.89 33.28 20.24
CA PHE A 533 15.46 34.54 19.64
C PHE A 533 14.03 34.49 19.09
N LEU A 534 13.51 33.27 18.81
CA LEU A 534 12.13 33.08 18.34
C LEU A 534 11.16 33.04 19.54
N PRO A 535 9.89 33.40 19.34
CA PRO A 535 8.87 33.21 20.36
C PRO A 535 8.76 31.73 20.79
N LEU A 536 8.46 31.50 22.07
CA LEU A 536 8.33 30.16 22.67
C LEU A 536 7.44 29.19 21.88
N TRP A 537 6.36 29.68 21.24
CA TRP A 537 5.46 28.84 20.44
C TRP A 537 6.07 28.32 19.12
N ALA A 538 7.13 28.97 18.62
CA ALA A 538 7.80 28.63 17.37
C ALA A 538 8.98 27.66 17.55
N HIS A 539 9.53 27.55 18.77
CA HIS A 539 10.66 26.66 19.06
C HIS A 539 10.39 25.64 20.19
N SER A 540 9.22 25.68 20.84
CA SER A 540 8.81 24.73 21.87
C SER A 540 7.33 24.33 21.73
N LEU A 541 7.04 23.05 21.97
CA LEU A 541 5.68 22.49 21.96
C LEU A 541 4.95 22.69 23.31
N ALA A 542 5.65 23.11 24.37
CA ALA A 542 5.07 23.27 25.70
C ALA A 542 3.88 24.25 25.79
N PRO A 543 3.87 25.40 25.08
CA PRO A 543 2.70 26.29 25.07
C PRO A 543 1.47 25.64 24.44
N TRP A 544 1.68 24.89 23.34
CA TRP A 544 0.61 24.17 22.65
C TRP A 544 0.05 23.03 23.50
N ASP A 545 0.91 22.32 24.23
CA ASP A 545 0.49 21.25 25.13
C ASP A 545 -0.45 21.77 26.24
N LYS A 546 -0.17 22.95 26.80
CA LYS A 546 -1.07 23.60 27.77
C LYS A 546 -2.45 23.90 27.16
N VAL A 547 -2.47 24.44 25.94
CA VAL A 547 -3.73 24.74 25.23
C VAL A 547 -4.53 23.47 24.97
N VAL A 548 -3.87 22.44 24.43
CA VAL A 548 -4.52 21.15 24.15
C VAL A 548 -5.02 20.54 25.45
N ALA A 549 -4.22 20.49 26.52
CA ALA A 549 -4.62 19.96 27.82
C ALA A 549 -5.86 20.66 28.40
N VAL A 550 -5.97 21.98 28.25
CA VAL A 550 -7.16 22.74 28.67
C VAL A 550 -8.38 22.37 27.80
N MET A 551 -8.19 22.20 26.49
CA MET A 551 -9.25 21.79 25.57
C MET A 551 -9.73 20.35 25.83
N THR A 552 -8.83 19.40 26.06
CA THR A 552 -9.19 18.02 26.44
C THR A 552 -9.80 17.95 27.83
N ALA A 553 -9.33 18.74 28.80
CA ALA A 553 -9.94 18.80 30.13
C ALA A 553 -11.39 19.31 30.05
N LYS A 554 -11.67 20.35 29.26
CA LYS A 554 -13.05 20.83 29.02
C LYS A 554 -13.91 19.81 28.28
N CYS A 555 -13.34 19.03 27.37
CA CYS A 555 -14.05 17.97 26.66
C CYS A 555 -14.31 16.74 27.55
N CYS A 556 -13.43 16.46 28.52
CA CYS A 556 -13.55 15.37 29.49
C CYS A 556 -14.41 15.70 30.71
N CYS A 557 -14.79 16.96 30.94
CA CYS A 557 -15.73 17.34 32.01
C CYS A 557 -17.13 16.70 31.89
N CYS A 558 -17.43 15.99 30.80
CA CYS A 558 -18.68 15.24 30.63
C CYS A 558 -18.58 13.73 30.91
N CYS A 559 -17.45 13.20 31.41
CA CYS A 559 -17.32 11.77 31.71
C CYS A 559 -16.70 11.48 33.09
N LYS A 560 -17.26 10.47 33.76
CA LYS A 560 -17.01 10.03 35.16
C LYS A 560 -15.61 9.44 35.45
N CYS A 561 -14.58 9.77 34.66
CA CYS A 561 -13.23 9.17 34.72
C CYS A 561 -12.16 10.05 35.38
N CYS A 562 -12.52 11.21 35.94
CA CYS A 562 -11.56 12.25 36.34
C CYS A 562 -10.77 12.02 37.64
N GLN A 563 -10.90 10.89 38.34
CA GLN A 563 -10.16 10.68 39.59
C GLN A 563 -8.74 10.09 39.44
N VAL A 564 -8.36 9.59 38.26
CA VAL A 564 -7.05 8.94 38.06
C VAL A 564 -5.97 9.89 37.50
N ALA A 565 -6.37 11.05 36.96
CA ALA A 565 -5.43 11.97 36.31
C ALA A 565 -4.72 12.92 37.28
N ALA A 566 -5.29 13.18 38.47
CA ALA A 566 -4.72 14.11 39.44
C ALA A 566 -3.47 13.56 40.16
N ASP A 567 -3.42 12.25 40.43
CA ASP A 567 -2.28 11.62 41.12
C ASP A 567 -0.99 11.55 40.28
N ASN A 568 -1.10 11.59 38.95
CA ASN A 568 0.06 11.48 38.06
C ASN A 568 0.83 12.81 37.86
N GLN A 569 0.27 13.96 38.30
CA GLN A 569 0.94 15.25 38.16
C GLN A 569 1.96 15.52 39.27
N GLU A 570 1.74 15.04 40.50
CA GLU A 570 2.70 15.24 41.61
C GLU A 570 3.98 14.39 41.48
N HIS A 571 3.94 13.26 40.76
CA HIS A 571 5.14 12.45 40.50
C HIS A 571 6.01 12.99 39.36
N GLY A 572 5.43 13.70 38.39
CA GLY A 572 6.16 14.24 37.23
C GLY A 572 7.10 15.41 37.56
N GLU A 573 6.77 16.24 38.55
CA GLU A 573 7.65 17.35 38.96
C GLU A 573 8.95 16.85 39.62
N LYS A 574 8.90 15.72 40.36
CA LYS A 574 10.09 15.17 41.03
C LYS A 574 11.08 14.51 40.06
N GLU A 575 10.61 13.83 39.00
CA GLU A 575 11.49 13.23 37.98
C GLU A 575 12.19 14.29 37.10
N SER A 576 11.53 15.43 36.84
CA SER A 576 12.09 16.49 35.98
C SER A 576 13.33 17.18 36.57
N VAL A 577 13.39 17.28 37.91
CA VAL A 577 14.53 17.86 38.63
C VAL A 577 15.72 16.89 38.65
N GLU A 578 15.47 15.58 38.62
CA GLU A 578 16.52 14.55 38.66
C GLU A 578 17.15 14.27 37.28
N GLN A 579 16.37 14.39 36.20
CA GLN A 579 16.89 14.29 34.82
C GLN A 579 17.84 15.43 34.45
N ASN A 580 17.63 16.64 34.97
CA ASN A 580 18.47 17.79 34.66
C ASN A 580 19.89 17.68 35.26
N LYS A 581 20.10 16.82 36.27
CA LYS A 581 21.43 16.51 36.82
C LYS A 581 22.16 15.38 36.09
N LYS A 582 21.45 14.46 35.42
CA LYS A 582 22.06 13.32 34.69
C LYS A 582 22.46 13.64 33.25
N ALA A 583 21.86 14.66 32.64
CA ALA A 583 22.14 15.06 31.24
C ALA A 583 23.61 15.47 30.97
N HIS A 584 24.42 15.72 32.00
CA HIS A 584 25.82 16.09 31.85
C HIS A 584 26.81 14.92 31.79
N THR A 585 26.37 13.67 31.94
CA THR A 585 27.29 12.51 32.09
C THR A 585 26.83 11.23 31.39
N GLU A 586 26.31 11.32 30.16
CA GLU A 586 26.01 10.12 29.35
C GLU A 586 26.66 10.21 27.96
N VAL A 587 27.96 9.89 27.92
CA VAL A 587 28.65 9.51 26.69
C VAL A 587 29.50 8.28 27.04
N TYR A 588 29.16 7.15 26.40
CA TYR A 588 29.68 5.78 26.58
C TYR A 588 29.08 4.96 27.74
N ASP A 589 27.97 4.27 27.47
CA ASP A 589 27.65 3.03 28.20
C ASP A 589 27.97 1.81 27.32
N ASN A 590 28.96 1.04 27.81
CA ASN A 590 29.40 -0.23 27.25
C ASN A 590 28.51 -1.35 27.84
N PRO A 591 27.81 -2.17 27.04
CA PRO A 591 26.79 -3.13 27.49
C PRO A 591 27.28 -4.25 28.43
N ALA A 592 28.59 -4.36 28.68
CA ALA A 592 29.14 -5.29 29.67
C ALA A 592 28.91 -4.84 31.13
N MET A 593 28.83 -3.53 31.40
CA MET A 593 28.73 -2.98 32.77
C MET A 593 27.30 -2.97 33.32
N SER A 594 26.29 -3.04 32.46
CA SER A 594 24.88 -3.14 32.87
C SER A 594 24.53 -4.53 33.40
N ALA A 595 25.19 -5.57 32.88
CA ALA A 595 24.98 -6.95 33.33
C ALA A 595 25.52 -7.17 34.76
N GLU A 596 26.67 -6.59 35.10
CA GLU A 596 27.23 -6.68 36.47
C GLU A 596 26.36 -5.94 37.50
N LYS A 597 25.76 -4.80 37.13
CA LYS A 597 24.83 -4.07 38.01
C LYS A 597 23.49 -4.78 38.22
N GLU A 598 23.01 -5.55 37.24
CA GLU A 598 21.82 -6.40 37.42
C GLU A 598 22.10 -7.58 38.35
N VAL A 599 23.25 -8.24 38.19
CA VAL A 599 23.67 -9.36 39.07
C VAL A 599 23.88 -8.89 40.52
N GLU A 600 24.49 -7.72 40.73
CA GLU A 600 24.70 -7.19 42.08
C GLU A 600 23.40 -6.74 42.77
N ASN A 601 22.40 -6.30 41.99
CA ASN A 601 21.07 -6.00 42.51
C ASN A 601 20.27 -7.26 42.83
N GLU A 602 20.38 -8.34 42.03
CA GLU A 602 19.78 -9.64 42.36
C GLU A 602 20.37 -10.23 43.64
N ILE A 603 21.71 -10.19 43.82
CA ILE A 603 22.37 -10.66 45.04
C ILE A 603 21.91 -9.85 46.27
N LYS A 604 21.71 -8.53 46.15
CA LYS A 604 21.19 -7.68 47.23
C LYS A 604 19.73 -7.98 47.58
N ILE A 605 18.90 -8.35 46.60
CA ILE A 605 17.49 -8.70 46.82
C ILE A 605 17.40 -10.06 47.51
N GLU A 606 18.16 -11.05 47.04
CA GLU A 606 18.30 -12.37 47.68
C GLU A 606 18.76 -12.24 49.15
N LEU A 607 19.78 -11.41 49.45
CA LEU A 607 20.25 -11.18 50.82
C LEU A 607 19.21 -10.48 51.71
N LYS A 608 18.35 -9.64 51.13
CA LYS A 608 17.24 -8.98 51.86
C LYS A 608 16.12 -9.95 52.17
N ILE A 609 15.79 -10.85 51.24
CA ILE A 609 14.79 -11.90 51.43
C ILE A 609 15.25 -12.88 52.51
N LEU A 610 16.53 -13.30 52.48
CA LEU A 610 17.14 -14.19 53.48
C LEU A 610 17.20 -13.59 54.90
N LYS A 611 17.31 -12.25 55.00
CA LYS A 611 17.22 -11.54 56.30
C LYS A 611 15.79 -11.41 56.83
N MET A 612 14.77 -11.40 55.96
CA MET A 612 13.37 -11.37 56.38
C MET A 612 12.84 -12.76 56.79
N THR A 613 13.47 -13.85 56.38
CA THR A 613 13.04 -15.22 56.75
C THR A 613 13.67 -15.73 58.05
N ARG A 614 14.48 -14.93 58.75
CA ARG A 614 15.17 -15.29 60.01
C ARG A 614 14.80 -14.42 61.22
N LEU A 615 13.73 -13.64 61.12
CA LEU A 615 13.00 -13.04 62.23
C LEU A 615 11.62 -13.68 62.28
#